data_AF-A0A3N7J0R9-F1
#
_entry.id   AF-A0A3N7J0R9-F1
#
_cell.length_a   1.000
_cell.length_b   1.000
_cell.length_c   1.000
_cell.angle_alpha   90.00
_cell.angle_beta   90.00
_cell.angle_gamma   90.00
#
_symmetry.space_group_name_H-M   'P 1'
#
loop_
_entity.id
_entity.type
_entity.pdbx_description
1 polymer ?
#
loop_
_entity_poly.entity_id
_entity_poly.type
_entity_poly.pdbx_seq_one_letter_code
_entity_poly.pdbx_strand_id
1 'polypeptide(L)' 'MWIFLSVVGVIILALYFFKGQNAVWGTATIGAIIALIVCLINLFIGNGFSWGLFGKITVVSIYVGFFFELVGRK' A
#
# COMPACT_ATOMS: atom_id res chain seq x y z
N MET A 1 3.34 -16.28 3.29
CA MET A 1 2.05 -15.56 3.18
C MET A 1 2.22 -14.13 2.68
N TRP A 2 2.93 -13.24 3.40
CA TRP A 2 3.08 -11.84 2.99
C TRP A 2 3.77 -11.62 1.64
N ILE A 3 4.78 -12.44 1.30
CA ILE A 3 5.45 -12.38 -0.01
C ILE A 3 4.46 -12.59 -1.17
N PHE A 4 3.54 -13.55 -1.04
CA PHE A 4 2.50 -13.79 -2.05
C PHE A 4 1.58 -12.57 -2.21
N LEU A 5 1.13 -11.99 -1.09
CA LEU A 5 0.29 -10.78 -1.11
C LEU A 5 1.02 -9.58 -1.71
N SER A 6 2.32 -9.43 -1.45
CA SER A 6 3.15 -8.39 -2.06
C SER A 6 3.25 -8.57 -3.57
N VAL A 7 3.49 -9.79 -4.05
CA VAL A 7 3.55 -10.08 -5.50
C VAL A 7 2.24 -9.73 -6.19
N VAL A 8 1.11 -10.16 -5.64
CA VAL A 8 -0.22 -9.83 -6.18
C VAL A 8 -0.47 -8.32 -6.14
N GLY A 9 -0.07 -7.63 -5.06
CA GLY A 9 -0.17 -6.18 -4.95
C GLY A 9 0.64 -5.43 -6.03
N VAL A 10 1.85 -5.89 -6.33
CA VAL A 10 2.69 -5.33 -7.41
C VAL A 10 2.04 -5.53 -8.77
N ILE A 11 1.44 -6.70 -9.03
CA ILE A 11 0.71 -6.96 -10.27
C ILE A 11 -0.48 -6.00 -10.41
N ILE A 12 -1.24 -5.78 -9.34
CA ILE A 12 -2.38 -4.84 -9.35
C ILE A 12 -1.89 -3.41 -9.65
N LEU A 13 -0.83 -2.94 -9.00
CA LEU A 13 -0.25 -1.63 -9.29
C LEU A 13 0.19 -1.50 -10.76
N ALA A 14 0.85 -2.53 -11.30
CA ALA A 14 1.29 -2.56 -12.69
C ALA A 14 0.12 -2.51 -13.68
N LEU A 15 -0.94 -3.29 -13.42
CA LEU A 15 -2.16 -3.29 -14.25
C LEU A 15 -2.87 -1.93 -14.25
N TYR A 16 -2.79 -1.19 -13.15
CA TYR A 16 -3.40 0.12 -13.01
C TYR A 16 -2.44 1.28 -13.29
N PHE A 17 -1.18 1.03 -13.69
CA PHE A 17 -0.20 2.08 -13.96
C PHE A 17 -0.57 2.97 -15.15
N PHE A 18 -1.14 2.38 -16.21
CA PHE A 18 -1.53 3.12 -17.42
C PHE A 18 -2.97 3.65 -17.38
N LYS A 19 -3.75 3.35 -16.33
CA LYS A 19 -5.07 3.93 -16.13
C LYS A 19 -4.89 5.26 -15.42
N GLY A 20 -5.27 6.39 -16.03
CA GLY A 20 -5.06 7.75 -15.53
C GLY A 20 -5.34 7.96 -14.03
N GLN A 21 -6.48 8.55 -13.65
CA GLN A 21 -6.86 8.63 -12.25
C GLN A 21 -7.52 7.32 -11.82
N ASN A 22 -6.94 6.65 -10.83
CA ASN A 22 -7.51 5.44 -10.23
C ASN A 22 -7.30 5.40 -8.72
N ALA A 23 -8.19 4.68 -8.03
CA ALA A 23 -8.16 4.60 -6.57
C ALA A 23 -6.96 3.80 -6.05
N VAL A 24 -6.43 2.86 -6.84
CA VAL A 24 -5.28 2.02 -6.49
C VAL A 24 -4.04 2.85 -6.20
N TRP A 25 -3.67 3.76 -7.10
CA TRP A 25 -2.50 4.64 -6.92
C TRP A 25 -2.72 5.70 -5.84
N GLY A 26 -3.95 6.21 -5.71
CA GLY A 26 -4.31 7.15 -4.65
C GLY A 26 -4.15 6.53 -3.26
N THR A 27 -4.74 5.36 -3.01
CA THR A 27 -4.62 4.70 -1.71
C THR A 27 -3.23 4.14 -1.47
N ALA A 28 -2.51 3.66 -2.49
CA ALA A 28 -1.12 3.21 -2.33
C ALA A 28 -0.22 4.36 -1.84
N THR A 29 -0.43 5.57 -2.37
CA THR A 29 0.33 6.76 -1.96
C THR A 29 0.01 7.18 -0.53
N ILE A 30 -1.28 7.29 -0.18
CA ILE A 30 -1.72 7.60 1.19
C ILE A 30 -1.20 6.51 2.16
N GLY A 31 -1.29 5.25 1.76
CA GLY A 31 -0.76 4.11 2.50
C GLY A 31 0.73 4.20 2.77
N ALA A 32 1.52 4.56 1.77
CA ALA A 32 2.97 4.76 1.92
C ALA A 32 3.28 5.92 2.88
N ILE A 33 2.52 7.02 2.83
CA ILE A 33 2.68 8.14 3.77
C ILE A 33 2.38 7.70 5.20
N ILE A 34 1.25 7.00 5.42
CA ILE A 34 0.88 6.45 6.74
C ILE A 34 1.94 5.46 7.23
N ALA A 35 2.40 4.56 6.35
CA ALA A 35 3.45 3.60 6.66
C ALA A 35 4.74 4.29 7.11
N LEU A 36 5.11 5.36 6.42
CA LEU A 36 6.29 6.15 6.74
C LEU A 36 6.15 6.84 8.10
N ILE A 37 4.99 7.41 8.41
CA ILE A 37 4.70 8.01 9.73
C ILE A 37 4.82 6.95 10.84
N VAL A 38 4.21 5.77 10.67
CA VAL A 38 4.26 4.68 11.67
C VAL A 38 5.69 4.17 11.87
N CYS A 39 6.47 4.06 10.80
CA CYS A 39 7.87 3.64 10.91
C CYS A 39 8.74 4.72 11.56
N LEU A 40 8.47 6.01 11.31
CA LEU A 40 9.14 7.10 12.03
C LEU A 40 8.80 7.06 13.53
N ILE A 41 7.54 6.83 13.89
CA ILE A 41 7.14 6.68 15.30
C ILE A 41 7.89 5.51 15.96
N ASN A 42 7.98 4.35 15.30
CA ASN A 42 8.76 3.22 15.82
C ASN A 42 10.26 3.55 15.98
N LEU A 43 10.82 4.33 15.06
CA LEU A 43 12.19 4.80 15.15
C LEU A 43 12.39 5.67 16.40
N PHE A 44 11.46 6.61 16.67
CA PHE A 44 11.51 7.48 17.86
C PHE A 44 11.31 6.74 19.18
N ILE A 45 10.56 5.64 19.19
CA ILE A 45 10.33 4.80 20.38
C ILE A 45 11.53 3.85 20.66
N GLY A 46 12.54 3.82 19.78
CA GLY A 46 13.74 3.00 19.94
C GLY A 46 13.63 1.58 19.39
N ASN A 47 12.53 1.23 18.71
CA ASN A 47 12.34 -0.07 18.05
C ASN A 47 13.02 -0.14 16.66
N GLY A 48 13.58 0.97 16.18
CA GLY A 48 14.21 1.06 14.87
C GLY A 48 13.21 1.16 13.71
N PHE A 49 13.72 1.36 12.50
CA PHE A 49 12.89 1.44 11.29
C PHE A 49 12.52 0.04 10.80
N SER A 50 11.24 -0.35 10.93
CA SER A 50 10.76 -1.65 10.48
C SER A 50 10.31 -1.62 9.01
N TRP A 51 11.21 -2.01 8.11
CA TRP A 51 10.91 -2.19 6.67
C TRP A 51 9.77 -3.19 6.41
N GLY A 52 9.68 -4.23 7.25
CA GLY A 52 8.61 -5.22 7.14
C GLY A 52 7.24 -4.63 7.47
N LEU A 53 7.17 -3.71 8.43
CA LEU A 53 5.93 -3.03 8.80
C LEU A 53 5.51 -2.04 7.71
N PHE A 54 6.48 -1.30 7.16
CA PHE A 54 6.27 -0.42 6.01
C PHE A 54 5.62 -1.18 4.84
N GLY A 55 6.25 -2.27 4.39
CA GLY A 55 5.75 -3.06 3.28
C GLY A 55 4.36 -3.64 3.52
N LYS A 56 4.04 -4.08 4.74
CA LYS A 56 2.71 -4.60 5.09
C LYS A 56 1.63 -3.54 4.95
N ILE A 57 1.86 -2.33 5.48
CA ILE A 57 0.90 -1.23 5.38
C ILE A 57 0.67 -0.84 3.92
N THR A 58 1.75 -0.66 3.14
CA THR A 58 1.64 -0.33 1.71
C THR A 58 0.84 -1.38 0.95
N VAL A 59 1.09 -2.67 1.19
CA VAL A 59 0.36 -3.77 0.55
C VAL A 59 -1.12 -3.73 0.90
N VAL A 60 -1.48 -3.53 2.16
CA VAL A 60 -2.90 -3.40 2.59
C VAL A 60 -3.58 -2.23 1.86
N SER A 61 -2.91 -1.08 1.76
CA SER A 61 -3.48 0.09 1.09
C SER A 61 -3.70 -0.09 -0.40
N ILE A 62 -2.86 -0.88 -1.08
CA ILE A 62 -3.08 -1.27 -2.50
C ILE A 62 -4.38 -2.08 -2.63
N TYR A 63 -4.61 -3.06 -1.75
CA TYR A 63 -5.84 -3.87 -1.78
C TYR A 63 -7.09 -3.03 -1.47
N VAL A 64 -6.99 -2.08 -0.55
CA VAL A 64 -8.08 -1.15 -0.26
C VAL A 64 -8.44 -0.31 -1.49
N GLY A 65 -7.44 0.21 -2.20
CA GLY A 65 -7.67 0.95 -3.45
C GLY A 65 -8.25 0.10 -4.55
N PHE A 66 -7.78 -1.14 -4.68
CA PHE A 66 -8.35 -2.10 -5.62
C PHE A 66 -9.81 -2.40 -5.31
N PHE A 67 -10.17 -2.56 -4.03
CA PHE A 67 -11.55 -2.73 -3.61
C PHE A 67 -12.42 -1.51 -3.97
N PHE A 68 -11.96 -0.28 -3.69
CA PHE A 68 -12.69 0.93 -4.07
C PHE A 68 -12.87 1.07 -5.58
N GLU A 69 -11.83 0.74 -6.34
CA GLU A 69 -11.87 0.76 -7.80
C GLU A 69 -12.85 -0.28 -8.37
N LEU A 70 -13.00 -1.45 -7.73
CA LEU A 70 -14.00 -2.45 -8.10
C LEU A 70 -15.43 -2.01 -7.77
N VAL A 71 -15.63 -1.37 -6.60
CA VAL A 71 -16.94 -0.89 -6.17
C VAL A 71 -17.39 0.33 -6.97
N GLY A 72 -16.50 1.30 -7.20
CA GLY A 72 -16.81 2.54 -7.91
C GLY A 72 -16.99 2.37 -9.43
N ARG A 73 -16.74 1.18 -9.98
CA ARG A 73 -17.05 0.83 -11.37
C ARG A 73 -18.49 0.33 -11.59
N LYS A 74 -19.26 0.13 -10.52
CA LYS A 74 -20.71 -0.15 -10.58
C LYS A 74 -21.50 1.15 -10.45
#